data_AF-A0A542SHC3-F1
#
_entry.id   AF-A0A542SHC3-F1
#
_cell.length_a   1.000
_cell.length_b   1.000
_cell.length_c   1.000
_cell.angle_alpha   90.00
_cell.angle_beta   90.00
_cell.angle_gamma   90.00
#
_symmetry.space_group_name_H-M   'P 1'
#
loop_
_entity.id
_entity.type
_entity.pdbx_description
1 polymer ?
#
loop_
_entity_poly.entity_id
_entity_poly.type
_entity_poly.pdbx_seq_one_letter_code
_entity_poly.pdbx_strand_id
1 'polypeptide(L)'
;MKYKNAQDLLPDDLLRQIQHYVQGSYLYIPIHHENKRQWGASTDTKQWLSERNKAIWQAYREGTSVKMLAQKHYLTEHSIRRIIRGHK
;
A
#
# COMPACT_ATOMS: atom_id res chain seq x y z
N MET A 1 -2.15 -3.27 13.76
CA MET A 1 -2.23 -2.35 14.92
C MET A 1 -2.47 -3.22 16.15
N LYS A 2 -1.81 -2.96 17.28
CA LYS A 2 -2.10 -3.67 18.53
C LYS A 2 -3.43 -3.16 19.09
N TYR A 3 -4.28 -4.06 19.59
CA TYR A 3 -5.50 -3.68 20.30
C TYR A 3 -5.15 -2.78 21.49
N LYS A 4 -5.95 -1.74 21.69
CA LYS A 4 -5.90 -0.86 22.86
C LYS A 4 -7.32 -0.67 23.35
N ASN A 5 -7.55 -0.86 24.65
CA ASN A 5 -8.83 -0.56 25.25
C ASN A 5 -9.02 0.97 25.28
N ALA A 6 -10.21 1.44 24.89
CA ALA A 6 -10.54 2.85 24.88
C ALA A 6 -10.57 3.46 26.29
N GLN A 7 -10.97 2.68 27.31
CA GLN A 7 -10.98 3.09 28.71
C GLN A 7 -9.57 3.39 29.25
N ASP A 8 -8.56 2.67 28.76
CA ASP A 8 -7.17 2.86 29.20
C ASP A 8 -6.47 4.03 28.47
N LEU A 9 -7.09 4.57 27.40
CA LEU A 9 -6.45 5.50 26.47
C LEU A 9 -7.11 6.87 26.43
N LEU A 10 -8.44 6.92 26.51
CA LEU A 10 -9.21 8.15 26.29
C LEU A 10 -9.68 8.75 27.63
N PRO A 11 -9.77 10.08 27.74
CA PRO A 11 -10.44 10.73 28.85
C PRO A 11 -11.90 10.30 28.99
N ASP A 12 -12.40 10.22 30.23
CA ASP A 12 -13.75 9.78 30.57
C ASP A 12 -14.85 10.56 29.85
N ASP A 13 -14.71 11.87 29.76
CA ASP A 13 -15.66 12.77 29.10
C ASP A 13 -15.75 12.48 27.60
N LEU A 14 -14.61 12.29 26.93
CA LEU A 14 -14.56 11.91 25.52
C LEU A 14 -15.14 10.51 25.29
N LEU A 15 -14.85 9.55 26.18
CA LEU A 15 -15.39 8.20 26.07
C LEU A 15 -16.92 8.20 26.16
N ARG A 16 -17.49 8.97 27.09
CA ARG A 16 -18.95 9.17 27.20
C ARG A 16 -19.54 9.78 25.93
N GLN A 17 -18.87 10.75 25.34
CA GLN A 17 -19.30 11.34 24.07
C GLN A 17 -19.34 10.32 22.94
N ILE A 18 -18.30 9.49 22.80
CA ILE A 18 -18.28 8.42 21.78
C ILE A 18 -19.41 7.40 22.02
N GLN A 19 -19.67 7.05 23.29
CA GLN A 19 -20.74 6.11 23.66
C GLN A 19 -22.15 6.59 23.31
N HIS A 20 -22.37 7.90 23.11
CA HIS A 20 -23.64 8.40 22.57
C HIS A 20 -23.86 8.01 21.10
N TYR A 21 -22.79 7.80 20.34
CA TYR A 21 -22.86 7.44 18.92
C TYR A 21 -22.71 5.93 18.71
N VAL A 22 -21.87 5.26 19.50
CA VAL A 22 -21.57 3.84 19.31
C VAL A 22 -21.11 3.16 20.61
N GLN A 23 -21.59 1.95 20.88
CA GLN A 23 -21.20 1.15 22.04
C GLN A 23 -20.87 -0.29 21.62
N GLY A 24 -19.98 -0.95 22.36
CA GLY A 24 -19.63 -2.37 22.14
C GLY A 24 -19.02 -2.68 20.76
N SER A 25 -18.53 -1.67 20.04
CA SER A 25 -18.06 -1.79 18.66
C SER A 25 -16.61 -1.34 18.49
N TYR A 26 -15.98 -1.80 17.40
CA TYR A 26 -14.66 -1.32 17.00
C TYR A 26 -14.78 -0.04 16.15
N LEU A 27 -14.08 1.03 16.56
CA LEU A 27 -14.00 2.27 15.82
C LEU A 27 -12.57 2.46 15.28
N TYR A 28 -12.43 2.65 13.97
CA TYR A 28 -11.15 2.98 13.36
C TYR A 28 -10.90 4.49 13.47
N ILE A 29 -9.80 4.87 14.13
CA ILE A 29 -9.33 6.25 14.14
C ILE A 29 -8.23 6.39 13.07
N PRO A 30 -8.49 7.14 11.98
CA PRO A 30 -7.48 7.34 10.96
C PRO A 30 -6.28 8.10 11.54
N ILE A 31 -5.09 7.74 11.06
CA ILE A 31 -3.87 8.49 11.37
C ILE A 31 -4.01 9.88 10.74
N HIS A 32 -3.61 10.90 11.51
CA HIS A 32 -3.46 12.27 11.04
C HIS A 32 -2.70 12.32 9.70
N HIS A 33 -3.15 13.18 8.80
CA HIS A 33 -2.63 13.20 7.43
C HIS A 33 -1.12 13.49 7.39
N GLU A 34 -0.64 14.39 8.23
CA GLU A 34 0.77 14.73 8.41
C GLU A 34 1.64 13.55 8.86
N ASN A 35 1.03 12.58 9.55
CA ASN A 35 1.70 11.37 10.03
C ASN A 35 1.49 10.17 9.11
N LYS A 36 0.75 10.33 8.00
CA LYS A 36 0.62 9.28 7.00
C LYS A 36 1.97 9.08 6.32
N ARG A 37 2.56 7.93 6.57
CA ARG A 37 3.71 7.47 5.77
C ARG A 37 3.26 7.31 4.33
N GLN A 38 4.08 7.80 3.40
CA GLN A 38 3.85 7.53 1.99
C GLN A 38 3.84 6.01 1.74
N TRP A 39 3.07 5.56 0.77
CA TRP A 39 3.04 4.15 0.40
C TRP A 39 4.45 3.66 0.05
N GLY A 40 4.90 2.60 0.74
CA GLY A 40 6.27 2.08 0.62
C GLY A 40 7.34 2.87 1.37
N ALA A 41 6.99 3.74 2.33
CA ALA A 41 7.98 4.42 3.18
C ALA A 41 8.43 3.60 4.41
N SER A 42 7.73 2.50 4.72
CA SER A 42 8.10 1.59 5.82
C SER A 42 8.88 0.36 5.35
N THR A 43 9.07 0.20 4.04
CA THR A 43 9.69 -0.99 3.43
C THR A 43 10.41 -0.61 2.14
N ASP A 44 11.42 -1.38 1.74
CA ASP A 44 12.14 -1.16 0.47
C ASP A 44 11.31 -1.55 -0.78
N THR A 45 10.02 -1.85 -0.60
CA THR A 45 9.10 -2.30 -1.66
C THR A 45 9.01 -1.28 -2.79
N LYS A 46 9.04 0.03 -2.49
CA LYS A 46 8.98 1.07 -3.52
C LYS A 46 10.22 1.05 -4.41
N GLN A 47 11.39 0.90 -3.80
CA GLN A 47 12.67 0.80 -4.52
C GLN A 47 12.72 -0.48 -5.35
N TRP A 48 12.41 -1.63 -4.75
CA TRP A 48 12.41 -2.92 -5.44
C TRP A 48 11.45 -2.94 -6.63
N LEU A 49 10.24 -2.40 -6.49
CA LEU A 49 9.28 -2.29 -7.59
C LEU A 49 9.80 -1.39 -8.71
N SER A 50 10.46 -0.28 -8.38
CA SER A 50 11.07 0.62 -9.35
C SER A 50 12.19 -0.08 -10.13
N GLU A 51 13.11 -0.76 -9.45
CA GLU A 51 14.20 -1.51 -10.08
C GLU A 51 13.68 -2.62 -10.99
N ARG A 52 12.72 -3.43 -10.50
CA ARG A 52 12.07 -4.47 -11.30
C ARG A 52 11.40 -3.88 -12.54
N ASN A 53 10.67 -2.77 -12.41
CA ASN A 53 9.96 -2.16 -13.52
C ASN A 53 10.93 -1.59 -14.57
N LYS A 54 12.06 -1.02 -14.16
CA LYS A 54 13.15 -0.62 -15.06
C LYS A 54 13.71 -1.81 -15.82
N ALA A 55 13.98 -2.92 -15.14
CA ALA A 55 14.47 -4.14 -15.79
C ALA A 55 13.47 -4.72 -16.81
N ILE A 56 12.17 -4.72 -16.48
CA ILE A 56 11.10 -5.13 -17.41
C ILE A 56 11.09 -4.26 -18.66
N TRP A 57 11.21 -2.94 -18.50
CA TRP A 57 11.20 -2.01 -19.63
C TRP A 57 12.43 -2.17 -20.52
N GLN A 58 13.63 -2.34 -19.94
CA GLN A 58 14.85 -2.55 -20.72
C GLN A 58 14.76 -3.82 -21.56
N ALA A 59 14.38 -4.94 -20.93
CA ALA A 59 14.20 -6.21 -21.63
C ALA A 59 13.12 -6.13 -22.71
N TYR A 60 12.05 -5.36 -22.49
CA TYR A 60 11.04 -5.09 -23.52
C TYR A 60 11.62 -4.33 -24.71
N ARG A 61 12.42 -3.28 -24.47
CA ARG A 61 13.10 -2.55 -25.55
C ARG A 61 14.08 -3.39 -26.35
N GLU A 62 14.70 -4.36 -25.69
CA GLU A 62 15.60 -5.35 -26.32
C GLU A 62 14.84 -6.42 -27.12
N GLY A 63 13.51 -6.35 -27.16
CA GLY A 63 12.66 -7.23 -27.98
C GLY A 63 12.00 -8.39 -27.21
N THR A 64 12.16 -8.46 -25.88
CA THR A 64 11.49 -9.50 -25.08
C THR A 64 9.98 -9.31 -25.12
N SER A 65 9.24 -10.37 -25.45
CA SER A 65 7.78 -10.30 -25.55
C SER A 65 7.10 -10.10 -24.19
N VAL A 66 5.91 -9.48 -24.21
CA VAL A 66 5.08 -9.28 -23.01
C VAL A 66 4.79 -10.60 -22.28
N LYS A 67 4.56 -11.68 -23.03
CA LYS A 67 4.30 -13.02 -22.47
C LYS A 67 5.50 -13.58 -21.71
N MET A 68 6.71 -13.44 -22.27
CA MET A 68 7.96 -13.88 -21.61
C MET A 68 8.23 -13.07 -20.35
N LEU A 69 8.03 -11.75 -20.39
CA LEU A 69 8.18 -10.87 -19.22
C LEU A 69 7.17 -11.21 -18.12
N ALA A 70 5.93 -11.52 -18.49
CA ALA A 70 4.88 -11.94 -17.58
C ALA A 70 5.27 -13.21 -16.83
N GLN A 71 5.76 -14.22 -17.56
CA GLN A 71 6.26 -15.47 -16.96
C GLN A 71 7.49 -15.25 -16.07
N LYS A 72 8.50 -14.53 -16.55
CA LYS A 72 9.76 -14.28 -15.82
C LYS A 72 9.56 -13.56 -14.49
N HIS A 73 8.60 -12.63 -14.44
CA HIS A 73 8.36 -11.81 -13.24
C HIS A 73 7.13 -12.25 -12.44
N TYR A 74 6.49 -13.37 -12.82
CA TYR A 74 5.26 -13.86 -12.20
C TYR A 74 4.15 -12.80 -12.15
N LEU A 75 3.98 -12.08 -13.25
CA LEU A 75 3.00 -11.01 -13.42
C LEU A 75 2.01 -11.37 -14.52
N THR A 76 0.82 -10.77 -14.47
CA THR A 76 -0.10 -10.82 -15.60
C THR A 76 0.43 -9.97 -16.76
N GLU A 77 0.11 -10.36 -18.00
CA GLU A 77 0.47 -9.54 -19.18
C GLU A 77 -0.12 -8.12 -19.09
N HIS A 78 -1.29 -7.95 -18.47
CA HIS A 78 -1.88 -6.64 -18.21
C HIS A 78 -0.96 -5.77 -17.32
N SER A 79 -0.40 -6.35 -16.26
CA SER A 79 0.54 -5.66 -15.38
C SER A 79 1.82 -5.27 -16.10
N ILE A 80 2.36 -6.17 -16.93
CA ILE A 80 3.54 -5.88 -17.77
C ILE A 80 3.25 -4.71 -18.73
N ARG A 81 2.12 -4.74 -19.44
CA ARG A 81 1.72 -3.63 -20.33
C ARG A 81 1.58 -2.32 -19.58
N ARG A 82 1.01 -2.32 -18.37
CA ARG A 82 0.90 -1.13 -17.52
C ARG A 82 2.28 -0.59 -17.12
N ILE A 83 3.22 -1.47 -16.76
CA ILE A 83 4.60 -1.09 -16.43
C ILE A 83 5.29 -0.46 -17.64
N ILE A 84 5.20 -1.09 -18.81
CA ILE A 84 5.78 -0.58 -20.06
C ILE A 84 5.20 0.80 -20.40
N ARG A 85 3.88 0.98 -20.32
CA ARG A 85 3.20 2.27 -20.57
C ARG A 85 3.64 3.36 -19.61
N GLY A 86 3.94 3.03 -18.35
CA GLY A 86 4.40 3.99 -17.35
C GLY A 86 5.88 4.38 -17.47
N HIS A 87 6.62 3.82 -18.43
CA HIS A 87 8.02 4.15 -18.73
C HIS A 87 8.21 4.62 -20.19
N LYS A 88 7.10 4.79 -20.93
CA LYS A 88 7.07 5.47 -22.22
C LYS A 88 6.86 6.96 -21.99
#